data_AF-A7VKD2-F1
#
_entry.id   AF-A7VKD2-F1
#
_cell.length_a   1.000
_cell.length_b   1.000
_cell.length_c   1.000
_cell.angle_alpha   90.00
_cell.angle_beta   90.00
_cell.angle_gamma   90.00
#
_symmetry.space_group_name_H-M   'P 1'
#
loop_
_entity.id
_entity.type
_entity.pdbx_description
1 polymer ?
#
loop_
_entity_poly.entity_id
_entity_poly.type
_entity_poly.pdbx_seq_one_letter_code
_entity_poly.pdbx_strand_id
1 'polypeptide(L)'
;EKGLFRRGESYMGVNEHELARDDFTKVIQLYPNNKAARTQIAKCQQRIHEQHQREKKIYANMFQRLAEKEEKESSEASKEQPLATTDVEMSDATSTEGASSQRSHRNQNQ
;
A
#
# COMPACT_ATOMS: atom_id res chain seq x y z
N GLU A 1 36.83 2.72 -2.19
CA GLU A 1 36.36 2.53 -3.58
C GLU A 1 35.47 1.29 -3.77
N LYS A 2 35.97 0.06 -3.53
CA LYS A 2 35.22 -1.19 -3.81
C LYS A 2 33.99 -1.47 -2.92
N GLY A 3 33.93 -0.88 -1.72
CA GLY A 3 32.84 -1.14 -0.75
C GLY A 3 31.47 -0.62 -1.20
N LEU A 4 31.40 0.66 -1.60
CA LEU A 4 30.15 1.29 -2.07
C LEU A 4 29.60 0.60 -3.31
N PHE A 5 30.46 0.28 -4.27
CA PHE A 5 30.05 -0.41 -5.49
C PHE A 5 29.46 -1.79 -5.19
N ARG A 6 30.14 -2.60 -4.36
CA ARG A 6 29.64 -3.93 -3.98
C ARG A 6 28.36 -3.87 -3.13
N ARG A 7 28.22 -2.86 -2.27
CA ARG A 7 27.00 -2.64 -1.51
C ARG A 7 25.83 -2.29 -2.43
N GLY A 8 26.06 -1.40 -3.41
CA GLY A 8 25.09 -1.11 -4.47
C GLY A 8 24.69 -2.36 -5.26
N GLU A 9 25.63 -3.24 -5.60
CA GLU A 9 25.33 -4.52 -6.25
C GLU A 9 24.49 -5.45 -5.36
N SER A 10 24.76 -5.48 -4.05
CA SER A 10 23.93 -6.23 -3.10
C SER A 10 22.49 -5.69 -3.05
N TYR A 11 22.32 -4.36 -3.00
CA TYR A 11 21.01 -3.72 -3.03
C TYR A 11 20.25 -4.02 -4.33
N MET A 12 20.96 -4.08 -5.47
CA MET A 12 20.36 -4.54 -6.73
C MET A 12 19.85 -5.97 -6.67
N GLY A 13 20.54 -6.86 -5.93
CA GLY A 13 20.15 -8.26 -5.74
C GLY A 13 18.90 -8.44 -4.87
N VAL A 14 18.67 -7.53 -3.91
CA VAL A 14 17.50 -7.56 -3.02
C VAL A 14 16.35 -6.64 -3.48
N ASN A 15 16.42 -6.11 -4.71
CA ASN A 15 15.45 -5.18 -5.31
C ASN A 15 15.32 -3.80 -4.62
N GLU A 16 16.32 -3.40 -3.83
CA GLU A 16 16.39 -2.07 -3.22
C GLU A 16 17.03 -1.07 -4.20
N HIS A 17 16.33 -0.80 -5.29
CA HIS A 17 16.89 -0.08 -6.43
C HIS A 17 17.22 1.39 -6.16
N GLU A 18 16.51 2.05 -5.25
CA GLU A 18 16.80 3.43 -4.85
C GLU A 18 18.10 3.52 -4.05
N LEU A 19 18.26 2.66 -3.05
CA LEU A 19 19.49 2.58 -2.25
C LEU A 19 20.70 2.21 -3.11
N ALA A 20 20.52 1.27 -4.06
CA ALA A 20 21.55 0.92 -5.02
C ALA A 20 21.98 2.14 -5.87
N ARG A 21 21.02 2.91 -6.39
CA ARG A 21 21.29 4.10 -7.19
C ARG A 21 22.10 5.13 -6.41
N ASP A 22 21.76 5.34 -5.14
CA ASP A 22 22.42 6.33 -4.29
C ASP A 22 23.88 5.92 -4.00
N ASP A 23 24.12 4.62 -3.74
CA ASP A 23 25.47 4.07 -3.60
C ASP A 23 26.31 4.24 -4.87
N PHE A 24 25.76 3.91 -6.04
CA PHE A 24 26.48 4.10 -7.31
C PHE A 24 26.69 5.58 -7.64
N THR A 25 25.75 6.46 -7.29
CA THR A 25 25.89 7.91 -7.46
C THR A 25 27.04 8.42 -6.61
N LYS A 26 27.18 7.93 -5.37
CA LYS A 26 28.33 8.27 -4.52
C LYS A 26 29.65 7.74 -5.07
N VAL A 27 29.65 6.56 -5.71
CA VAL A 27 30.83 6.08 -6.46
C VAL A 27 31.20 7.05 -7.59
N ILE A 28 30.24 7.57 -8.35
CA ILE A 28 30.51 8.55 -9.43
C ILE A 28 31.00 9.90 -8.89
N GLN A 29 30.47 10.38 -7.76
CA GLN A 29 30.94 11.61 -7.13
C GLN A 29 32.41 11.52 -6.72
N LEU A 30 32.82 10.37 -6.18
CA LEU A 30 34.22 10.13 -5.79
C LEU A 30 35.11 9.77 -6.98
N TYR A 31 34.56 9.06 -7.96
CA TYR A 31 35.29 8.52 -9.11
C TYR A 31 34.50 8.77 -10.41
N PRO A 32 34.57 9.99 -10.97
CA PRO A 32 33.76 10.39 -12.12
C PRO A 32 33.96 9.55 -13.39
N ASN A 33 35.14 8.92 -13.51
CA ASN A 33 35.54 8.10 -14.66
C ASN A 33 35.07 6.64 -14.57
N ASN A 34 34.40 6.24 -13.48
CA ASN A 34 33.92 4.87 -13.32
C ASN A 34 32.70 4.59 -14.23
N LYS A 35 32.97 4.03 -15.42
CA LYS A 35 31.92 3.68 -16.40
C LYS A 35 30.93 2.64 -15.87
N ALA A 36 31.39 1.67 -15.08
CA ALA A 36 30.53 0.61 -14.54
C ALA A 36 29.45 1.20 -13.63
N ALA A 37 29.80 2.15 -12.76
CA ALA A 37 28.84 2.80 -11.87
C ALA A 37 27.78 3.61 -12.66
N ARG A 38 28.16 4.27 -13.77
CA ARG A 38 27.19 4.95 -14.65
C ARG A 38 26.17 3.99 -15.25
N THR A 39 26.64 2.84 -15.75
CA THR A 39 25.77 1.79 -16.29
C THR A 39 24.82 1.26 -15.23
N GLN A 40 25.30 1.02 -14.01
CA GLN A 40 24.46 0.54 -12.93
C GLN A 40 23.41 1.57 -12.50
N ILE A 41 23.72 2.87 -12.47
CA ILE A 41 22.74 3.93 -12.19
C ILE A 41 21.58 3.88 -13.21
N ALA A 42 21.90 3.78 -14.50
CA ALA A 42 20.88 3.69 -15.54
C ALA A 42 19.98 2.45 -15.35
N LYS A 43 20.59 1.31 -15.00
CA LYS A 43 19.85 0.07 -14.68
C LYS A 43 18.94 0.25 -13.45
N CYS A 44 19.40 0.93 -12.40
CA CYS A 44 18.57 1.23 -11.23
C CYS A 44 17.35 2.07 -11.63
N GLN A 45 17.55 3.14 -12.41
CA GLN A 45 16.47 4.01 -12.87
C GLN A 45 15.43 3.26 -13.69
N GLN A 46 15.86 2.38 -14.59
CA GLN A 46 14.96 1.52 -15.35
C GLN A 46 14.10 0.64 -14.43
N ARG A 47 14.72 -0.02 -13.44
CA ARG A 47 14.01 -0.90 -12.50
C ARG A 47 13.01 -0.16 -11.62
N ILE A 48 13.39 1.01 -11.10
CA ILE A 48 12.49 1.89 -10.33
C ILE A 48 11.27 2.26 -11.18
N HIS A 49 11.50 2.64 -12.45
CA HIS A 49 10.41 2.98 -13.35
C HIS A 49 9.46 1.80 -13.62
N GLU A 50 10.01 0.62 -13.91
CA GLU A 50 9.23 -0.61 -14.10
C GLU A 50 8.38 -0.96 -12.86
N GLN A 51 8.96 -0.81 -11.67
CA GLN A 51 8.27 -1.03 -10.40
C GLN A 51 7.10 -0.07 -10.22
N HIS A 52 7.32 1.24 -10.38
CA HIS A 52 6.27 2.24 -10.28
C HIS A 52 5.15 2.02 -11.30
N GLN A 53 5.48 1.63 -12.54
CA GLN A 53 4.47 1.32 -13.54
C GLN A 53 3.61 0.11 -13.14
N ARG A 54 4.23 -0.93 -12.58
CA ARG A 54 3.51 -2.12 -12.11
C ARG A 54 2.60 -1.78 -10.94
N GLU A 55 3.11 -1.05 -9.95
CA GLU A 55 2.35 -0.62 -8.77
C GLU A 55 1.15 0.24 -9.16
N LYS A 56 1.35 1.22 -10.06
CA LYS A 56 0.25 2.04 -10.59
C LYS A 56 -0.86 1.21 -11.24
N LYS A 57 -0.50 0.20 -12.04
CA LYS A 57 -1.48 -0.71 -12.66
C LYS A 57 -2.22 -1.54 -11.62
N ILE A 58 -1.51 -2.12 -10.65
CA ILE A 58 -2.12 -2.92 -9.59
C ILE A 58 -3.11 -2.07 -8.80
N TYR A 59 -2.71 -0.85 -8.42
CA TYR A 59 -3.56 0.05 -7.65
C TYR A 59 -4.79 0.52 -8.45
N ALA A 60 -4.61 0.87 -9.73
CA ALA A 60 -5.73 1.22 -10.62
C ALA A 60 -6.73 0.07 -10.77
N ASN A 61 -6.24 -1.15 -10.98
CA ASN A 61 -7.08 -2.35 -11.09
C ASN A 61 -7.81 -2.66 -9.77
N MET A 62 -7.17 -2.40 -8.62
CA MET A 62 -7.79 -2.62 -7.31
C MET A 62 -8.98 -1.69 -7.09
N PHE A 63 -8.85 -0.41 -7.50
CA PHE A 63 -9.96 0.55 -7.45
C PHE A 63 -11.12 0.15 -8.38
N GLN A 64 -10.80 -0.28 -9.62
CA GLN A 64 -11.83 -0.75 -10.55
C GLN A 64 -12.61 -1.95 -10.00
N ARG A 65 -11.92 -2.94 -9.40
CA ARG A 65 -12.58 -4.12 -8.81
C ARG A 65 -13.47 -3.78 -7.62
N LEU A 66 -13.11 -2.76 -6.83
CA LEU A 66 -13.96 -2.27 -5.74
C LEU A 66 -15.22 -1.60 -6.29
N ALA A 67 -15.08 -0.73 -7.30
CA ALA A 67 -16.23 -0.08 -7.94
C ALA A 67 -17.20 -1.10 -8.57
N GLU A 68 -16.69 -2.11 -9.30
CA GLU A 68 -17.50 -3.18 -9.88
C GLU A 68 -18.23 -4.03 -8.82
N LYS A 69 -17.64 -4.17 -7.62
CA LYS A 69 -18.25 -4.91 -6.52
C LYS A 69 -19.36 -4.09 -5.84
N GLU A 70 -19.16 -2.79 -5.62
CA GLU A 70 -20.19 -1.88 -5.11
C GLU A 70 -21.39 -1.77 -6.07
N GLU A 71 -21.15 -1.78 -7.39
CA GLU A 71 -22.21 -1.76 -8.40
C GLU A 71 -23.01 -3.08 -8.44
N LYS A 72 -22.34 -4.22 -8.23
CA LYS A 72 -23.00 -5.53 -8.10
C LYS A 72 -23.78 -5.65 -6.79
N GLU A 73 -23.22 -5.21 -5.66
CA GLU A 73 -23.90 -5.24 -4.37
C GLU A 73 -25.09 -4.26 -4.32
N SER A 74 -25.01 -3.08 -4.96
CA SER A 74 -26.15 -2.15 -5.06
C SER A 74 -27.24 -2.62 -6.04
N SER A 75 -26.88 -3.31 -7.13
CA SER A 75 -27.85 -3.91 -8.05
C SER A 75 -28.49 -5.20 -7.53
N GLU A 76 -27.80 -5.93 -6.64
CA GLU A 76 -28.36 -7.07 -5.89
C GLU A 76 -29.25 -6.62 -4.73
N ALA A 77 -28.87 -5.56 -3.99
CA ALA A 77 -29.72 -4.94 -2.95
C ALA A 77 -31.03 -4.35 -3.51
N SER A 78 -31.08 -4.03 -4.81
CA SER A 78 -32.27 -3.49 -5.48
C SER A 78 -33.26 -4.57 -5.96
N LYS A 79 -32.93 -5.86 -5.84
CA LYS A 79 -33.81 -6.98 -6.24
C LYS A 79 -34.60 -7.60 -5.08
N GLU A 80 -34.40 -7.14 -3.85
CA GLU A 80 -35.21 -7.56 -2.71
C GLU A 80 -36.23 -6.47 -2.36
N GLN A 81 -37.50 -6.74 -2.67
CA GLN A 81 -38.69 -5.96 -2.33
C GLN A 81 -39.78 -6.99 -1.89
N PRO A 82 -40.74 -6.62 -1.04
CA PRO A 82 -40.83 -6.96 0.38
C PRO A 82 -41.87 -8.06 0.67
N LEU A 83 -41.66 -8.90 1.70
CA LEU A 83 -42.75 -9.72 2.26
C LEU A 83 -43.54 -8.90 3.29
N ALA A 84 -44.81 -8.71 2.96
CA ALA A 84 -45.81 -8.00 3.75
C ALA A 84 -46.16 -8.71 5.07
N THR A 85 -46.22 -7.89 6.13
CA THR A 85 -47.22 -7.85 7.22
C THR A 85 -47.76 -9.18 7.77
N THR A 86 -47.45 -9.47 9.05
CA THR A 86 -48.50 -9.82 10.01
C THR A 86 -48.19 -9.14 11.34
N ASP A 87 -49.10 -8.26 11.76
CA ASP A 87 -49.13 -7.62 13.06
C ASP A 87 -49.26 -8.65 14.19
N VAL A 88 -48.43 -8.53 15.22
CA VAL A 88 -48.79 -8.85 16.61
C VAL A 88 -48.11 -7.83 17.52
N GLU A 89 -48.90 -6.88 18.04
CA GLU A 89 -48.56 -6.09 19.20
C GLU A 89 -48.63 -6.93 20.48
N MET A 90 -47.62 -6.80 21.34
CA MET A 90 -47.65 -6.74 22.81
C MET A 90 -46.19 -6.79 23.29
N SER A 91 -45.70 -6.08 24.30
CA SER A 91 -46.18 -4.98 25.15
C SER A 91 -45.00 -4.70 26.10
N ASP A 92 -44.71 -3.41 26.30
CA ASP A 92 -44.07 -2.75 27.46
C ASP A 92 -43.10 -3.53 28.39
N ALA A 93 -41.88 -2.98 28.57
CA ALA A 93 -41.39 -2.47 29.87
C ALA A 93 -39.86 -2.30 29.89
N THR A 94 -39.42 -1.03 30.10
CA THR A 94 -38.33 -0.59 31.02
C THR A 94 -36.92 -1.18 30.88
N SER A 95 -35.77 -0.48 30.94
CA SER A 95 -35.43 0.88 31.36
C SER A 95 -33.91 1.09 31.14
N THR A 96 -33.54 2.35 30.90
CA THR A 96 -32.35 3.07 31.42
C THR A 96 -30.91 2.62 31.12
N GLU A 97 -30.22 3.57 30.47
CA GLU A 97 -28.88 4.11 30.75
C GLU A 97 -27.65 3.50 30.07
N GLY A 98 -27.15 4.28 29.09
CA GLY A 98 -25.81 4.19 28.56
C GLY A 98 -24.78 4.70 29.56
N ALA A 99 -23.74 3.88 29.78
CA ALA A 99 -22.48 4.34 30.34
C ALA A 99 -21.49 4.56 29.20
N SER A 100 -21.25 5.83 28.91
CA SER A 100 -20.08 6.33 28.19
C SER A 100 -18.82 6.05 29.01
N SER A 101 -17.79 5.45 28.42
CA SER A 101 -16.42 5.66 28.89
C SER A 101 -15.41 5.46 27.77
N GLN A 102 -14.86 6.58 27.30
CA GLN A 102 -13.59 6.67 26.60
C GLN A 102 -12.45 6.12 27.49
N ARG A 103 -11.46 5.45 26.88
CA ARG A 103 -10.09 5.33 27.45
C ARG A 103 -9.12 5.12 26.29
N SER A 104 -8.52 6.20 25.76
CA SER A 104 -7.20 6.74 26.14
C SER A 104 -6.10 5.68 26.04
N HIS A 105 -5.37 5.65 24.92
CA HIS A 105 -4.01 6.20 24.76
C HIS A 105 -2.99 5.73 25.80
N ARG A 106 -1.84 5.31 25.25
CA ARG A 106 -0.50 5.26 25.86
C ARG A 106 -0.15 3.97 26.60
N ASN A 107 0.76 3.19 26.01
CA ASN A 107 1.78 2.54 26.81
C ASN A 107 3.11 2.52 26.06
N GLN A 108 4.03 3.39 26.50
CA GLN A 108 5.46 3.25 26.29
C GLN A 108 5.94 2.19 27.30
N ASN A 109 6.75 1.24 26.86
CA ASN A 109 7.63 0.46 27.72
C ASN A 109 8.94 0.37 26.94
N GLN A 110 9.92 1.17 27.36
CA GLN A 110 11.13 0.74 28.07
C GLN A 110 12.13 0.08 27.14
#